data_AF-A0A349JFI5-F1
#
_entry.id   AF-A0A349JFI5-F1
#
_cell.length_a   1.000
_cell.length_b   1.000
_cell.length_c   1.000
_cell.angle_alpha   90.00
_cell.angle_beta   90.00
_cell.angle_gamma   90.00
#
_symmetry.space_group_name_H-M   'P 1'
#
loop_
_entity.id
_entity.type
_entity.pdbx_description
1 polymer ?
#
loop_
_entity_poly.entity_id
_entity_poly.type
_entity_poly.pdbx_seq_one_letter_code
_entity_poly.pdbx_strand_id
1 'polypeptide(L)'
;MTQANFSDETETITEITKIDMVTDKPGVITTVRTTETPTDQFQDIKDQVVTILSELPTYVSNFLAEYQKPIVTVGLILAGGITIKVTLGVLDALNDVPLAAPIFELIGIGYTGWFVYRYMLKASNRQELLAEIESLKEQVVGKDS
;
A
#
# COMPACT_ATOMS: atom_id res chain seq x y z
N MET A 1 42.49 23.55 57.86
CA MET A 1 41.82 23.50 59.17
C MET A 1 40.34 23.60 58.92
N THR A 2 39.60 22.59 59.37
CA THR A 2 38.14 22.44 59.27
C THR A 2 37.41 23.52 60.04
N GLN A 3 36.37 24.12 59.45
CA GLN A 3 35.11 24.31 60.16
C GLN A 3 33.96 24.46 59.15
N ALA A 4 33.06 23.49 59.15
CA ALA A 4 31.71 23.65 58.63
C ALA A 4 30.86 24.26 59.75
N ASN A 5 30.04 25.25 59.43
CA ASN A 5 28.89 25.60 60.25
C ASN A 5 27.70 25.88 59.32
N PHE A 6 26.68 25.03 59.44
CA PHE A 6 25.40 25.11 58.77
C PHE A 6 24.39 25.81 59.69
N SER A 7 23.67 26.80 59.17
CA SER A 7 22.37 27.35 59.61
C SER A 7 22.06 28.49 58.62
N ASP A 8 20.88 28.72 58.06
CA ASP A 8 19.59 28.05 57.96
C ASP A 8 18.76 28.87 56.93
N GLU A 9 17.78 28.23 56.30
CA GLU A 9 16.59 28.79 55.63
C GLU A 9 16.65 29.81 54.44
N THR A 10 16.50 29.20 53.25
CA THR A 10 15.49 29.49 52.20
C THR A 10 15.35 30.90 51.61
N GLU A 11 15.99 31.08 50.45
CA GLU A 11 15.59 32.03 49.41
C GLU A 11 14.46 31.43 48.56
N THR A 12 13.30 32.08 48.50
CA THR A 12 12.29 31.81 47.47
C THR A 12 11.60 33.13 47.13
N ILE A 13 12.10 33.82 46.10
CA ILE A 13 11.37 34.89 45.43
C ILE A 13 11.10 34.42 44.00
N THR A 14 9.85 33.99 43.81
CA THR A 14 9.23 33.71 42.52
C THR A 14 9.07 35.01 41.74
N GLU A 15 9.96 35.29 40.80
CA GLU A 15 9.75 36.34 39.79
C GLU A 15 9.16 35.69 38.53
N ILE A 16 7.83 35.75 38.43
CA ILE A 16 7.07 35.41 37.24
C ILE A 16 7.14 36.56 36.23
N THR A 17 7.84 36.34 35.13
CA THR A 17 7.88 37.20 33.94
C THR A 17 6.47 37.56 33.46
N LYS A 18 6.08 38.83 33.55
CA LYS A 18 4.90 39.39 32.85
C LYS A 18 5.17 39.39 31.34
N ILE A 19 4.39 38.64 30.59
CA ILE A 19 4.38 38.67 29.14
C ILE A 19 3.34 39.71 28.70
N ASP A 20 3.80 40.78 28.07
CA ASP A 20 2.98 41.87 27.55
C ASP A 20 2.34 41.44 26.22
N MET A 21 1.01 41.26 26.20
CA MET A 21 0.27 40.91 24.99
C MET A 21 -0.07 42.20 24.23
N VAL A 22 0.77 42.53 23.24
CA VAL A 22 0.45 43.50 22.18
C VAL A 22 -0.76 42.99 21.40
N THR A 23 -1.93 43.55 21.70
CA THR A 23 -3.17 43.41 20.94
C THR A 23 -3.22 44.53 19.91
N ASP A 24 -2.82 44.27 18.67
CA ASP A 24 -3.33 45.04 17.53
C ASP A 24 -3.10 44.33 16.18
N LYS A 25 -4.03 43.43 15.86
CA LYS A 25 -4.45 43.09 14.48
C LYS A 25 -5.64 42.14 14.56
N PRO A 26 -6.87 42.58 14.22
CA PRO A 26 -7.99 41.68 14.12
C PRO A 26 -7.77 40.77 12.89
N GLY A 27 -7.21 39.59 13.15
CA GLY A 27 -7.21 38.49 12.20
C GLY A 27 -8.65 38.11 11.89
N VAL A 28 -8.95 37.95 10.61
CA VAL A 28 -10.23 37.45 10.09
C VAL A 28 -10.40 36.00 10.55
N ILE A 29 -10.93 35.82 11.76
CA ILE A 29 -11.71 34.65 12.10
C ILE A 29 -13.02 34.81 11.34
N THR A 30 -13.21 34.00 10.29
CA THR A 30 -14.47 33.95 9.57
C THR A 30 -15.53 33.48 10.57
N THR A 31 -16.25 34.42 11.17
CA THR A 31 -17.47 34.14 11.91
C THR A 31 -18.46 33.67 10.86
N VAL A 32 -18.72 32.36 10.84
CA VAL A 32 -19.91 31.82 10.20
C VAL A 32 -21.10 32.53 10.82
N ARG A 33 -21.67 33.48 10.08
CA ARG A 33 -22.85 34.22 10.45
C ARG A 33 -24.05 33.28 10.31
N THR A 34 -24.36 32.53 11.37
CA THR A 34 -25.64 31.83 11.47
C THR A 34 -26.67 32.82 12.00
N THR A 35 -27.36 33.48 11.08
CA THR A 35 -28.62 34.18 11.37
C THR A 35 -29.70 33.57 10.49
N GLU A 36 -30.56 32.76 11.14
CA GLU A 36 -31.98 32.57 10.81
C GLU A 36 -32.32 31.68 9.60
N THR A 37 -32.20 30.35 9.77
CA THR A 37 -33.23 29.30 9.58
C THR A 37 -32.51 27.93 9.57
N PRO A 38 -32.71 27.05 10.58
CA PRO A 38 -31.97 25.79 10.70
C PRO A 38 -32.31 24.76 9.61
N THR A 39 -33.37 24.99 8.84
CA THR A 39 -33.80 24.11 7.75
C THR A 39 -33.08 24.44 6.45
N ASP A 40 -32.95 25.71 6.07
CA ASP A 40 -32.45 26.10 4.73
C ASP A 40 -30.94 25.84 4.56
N GLN A 41 -30.11 26.16 5.57
CA GLN A 41 -28.66 25.90 5.51
C GLN A 41 -28.33 24.41 5.42
N PHE A 42 -29.13 23.54 6.06
CA PHE A 42 -28.93 22.10 5.99
C PHE A 42 -29.30 21.54 4.60
N GLN A 43 -30.23 22.19 3.90
CA GLN A 43 -30.58 21.84 2.52
C GLN A 43 -29.48 22.29 1.55
N ASP A 44 -28.94 23.49 1.72
CA ASP A 44 -27.79 23.96 0.93
C ASP A 44 -26.56 23.05 1.08
N ILE A 45 -26.26 22.61 2.30
CA ILE A 45 -25.16 21.67 2.58
C ILE A 45 -25.45 20.30 1.95
N LYS A 46 -26.68 19.80 2.03
CA LYS A 46 -27.06 18.55 1.37
C LYS A 46 -26.94 18.66 -0.13
N ASP A 47 -27.41 19.74 -0.73
CA ASP A 47 -27.39 19.93 -2.18
C ASP A 47 -25.94 20.03 -2.68
N GLN A 48 -25.06 20.68 -1.92
CA GLN A 48 -23.63 20.71 -2.21
C GLN A 48 -22.99 19.32 -2.09
N VAL A 49 -23.31 18.55 -1.03
CA VAL A 49 -22.81 17.18 -0.84
C VAL A 49 -23.35 16.23 -1.91
N VAL A 50 -24.63 16.34 -2.28
CA VAL A 50 -25.28 15.55 -3.33
C VAL A 50 -24.69 15.87 -4.70
N THR A 51 -24.37 17.13 -4.97
CA THR A 51 -23.69 17.55 -6.20
C THR A 51 -22.31 16.92 -6.29
N ILE A 52 -21.50 17.04 -5.23
CA ILE A 52 -20.16 16.42 -5.18
C ILE A 52 -20.26 14.89 -5.31
N LEU A 53 -21.18 14.24 -4.58
CA LEU A 53 -21.41 12.78 -4.61
C LEU A 53 -21.88 12.29 -5.98
N SER A 54 -22.71 13.06 -6.67
CA SER A 54 -23.23 12.72 -8.00
C SER A 54 -22.16 12.89 -9.08
N GLU A 55 -21.21 13.78 -8.87
CA GLU A 55 -20.05 13.95 -9.75
C GLU A 55 -18.88 13.03 -9.40
N LEU A 56 -18.80 12.48 -8.18
CA LEU A 56 -17.79 11.47 -7.80
C LEU A 56 -17.64 10.31 -8.78
N PRO A 57 -18.71 9.61 -9.22
CA PRO A 57 -18.55 8.52 -10.17
C PRO A 57 -17.90 9.00 -11.48
N THR A 58 -18.23 10.22 -11.93
CA THR A 58 -17.65 10.83 -13.12
C THR A 58 -16.17 11.16 -12.91
N TYR A 59 -15.80 11.81 -11.81
CA TYR A 59 -14.40 12.13 -11.49
C TYR A 59 -13.55 10.87 -11.31
N VAL A 60 -14.05 9.87 -10.57
CA VAL A 60 -13.35 8.59 -10.36
C VAL A 60 -13.24 7.82 -11.66
N SER A 61 -14.29 7.77 -12.48
CA SER A 61 -14.23 7.11 -13.79
C SER A 61 -13.22 7.79 -14.72
N ASN A 62 -13.21 9.12 -14.78
CA ASN A 62 -12.27 9.87 -15.61
C ASN A 62 -10.83 9.72 -15.11
N PHE A 63 -10.62 9.75 -13.80
CA PHE A 63 -9.31 9.50 -13.19
C PHE A 63 -8.83 8.07 -13.48
N LEU A 64 -9.67 7.05 -13.28
CA LEU A 64 -9.28 5.67 -13.58
C LEU A 64 -9.02 5.47 -15.08
N ALA A 65 -9.78 6.13 -15.96
CA ALA A 65 -9.55 6.08 -17.40
C ALA A 65 -8.22 6.75 -17.80
N GLU A 66 -7.94 7.94 -17.27
CA GLU A 66 -6.70 8.69 -17.52
C GLU A 66 -5.47 7.97 -16.96
N TYR A 67 -5.59 7.42 -15.74
CA TYR A 67 -4.51 6.76 -15.02
C TYR A 67 -4.55 5.23 -15.12
N GLN A 68 -5.31 4.65 -16.05
CA GLN A 68 -5.45 3.19 -16.16
C GLN A 68 -4.09 2.50 -16.27
N LYS A 69 -3.21 3.01 -17.15
CA LYS A 69 -1.87 2.46 -17.36
C LYS A 69 -1.02 2.50 -16.08
N PRO A 70 -0.76 3.66 -15.45
CA PRO A 70 0.05 3.71 -14.24
C PRO A 70 -0.60 2.99 -13.05
N ILE A 71 -1.93 3.03 -12.89
CA ILE A 71 -2.63 2.29 -11.83
C ILE A 71 -2.42 0.79 -12.00
N VAL A 72 -2.58 0.27 -13.22
CA VAL A 72 -2.33 -1.16 -13.50
C VAL A 72 -0.86 -1.49 -13.26
N THR A 73 0.08 -0.64 -13.67
CA THR A 73 1.52 -0.89 -13.42
C THR A 73 1.85 -0.92 -11.93
N VAL A 74 1.41 0.07 -11.16
CA VAL A 74 1.60 0.10 -9.70
C VAL A 74 0.89 -1.08 -9.05
N GLY A 75 -0.33 -1.39 -9.49
CA GLY A 75 -1.08 -2.56 -9.06
C GLY A 75 -0.35 -3.87 -9.33
N LEU A 76 0.30 -4.01 -10.50
CA LEU A 76 1.10 -5.17 -10.86
C LEU A 76 2.35 -5.29 -9.97
N ILE A 77 3.02 -4.17 -9.68
CA ILE A 77 4.18 -4.15 -8.79
C ILE A 77 3.78 -4.56 -7.37
N LEU A 78 2.69 -3.99 -6.85
CA LEU A 78 2.16 -4.34 -5.53
C LEU A 78 1.72 -5.80 -5.48
N ALA A 79 0.99 -6.26 -6.50
CA ALA A 79 0.58 -7.66 -6.62
C ALA A 79 1.79 -8.58 -6.66
N GLY A 80 2.81 -8.27 -7.47
CA GLY A 80 4.07 -9.02 -7.52
C GLY A 80 4.78 -9.05 -6.17
N GLY A 81 4.85 -7.93 -5.46
CA GLY A 81 5.40 -7.86 -4.11
C GLY A 81 4.63 -8.73 -3.10
N ILE A 82 3.30 -8.70 -3.15
CA ILE A 82 2.44 -9.56 -2.32
C ILE A 82 2.67 -11.03 -2.68
N THR A 83 2.72 -11.37 -3.97
CA THR A 83 3.01 -12.74 -4.42
C THR A 83 4.33 -13.23 -3.85
N ILE A 84 5.41 -12.45 -3.95
CA ILE A 84 6.71 -12.81 -3.37
C ILE A 84 6.58 -13.04 -1.87
N LYS A 85 5.92 -12.13 -1.14
CA LYS A 85 5.74 -12.25 0.32
C LYS A 85 4.94 -13.51 0.70
N VAL A 86 3.89 -13.83 -0.05
CA VAL A 86 3.10 -15.06 0.14
C VAL A 86 3.94 -16.29 -0.16
N THR A 87 4.68 -16.31 -1.26
CA THR A 87 5.58 -17.43 -1.60
C THR A 87 6.62 -17.65 -0.52
N LEU A 88 7.25 -16.59 0.01
CA LEU A 88 8.19 -16.70 1.13
C LEU A 88 7.51 -17.25 2.39
N GLY A 89 6.31 -16.77 2.72
CA GLY A 89 5.55 -17.29 3.86
C GLY A 89 5.15 -18.76 3.69
N VAL A 90 4.88 -19.21 2.47
CA VAL A 90 4.68 -20.64 2.17
C VAL A 90 5.98 -21.40 2.38
N LEU A 91 7.11 -20.91 1.88
CA LEU A 91 8.42 -21.54 2.09
C LEU A 91 8.76 -21.67 3.59
N ASP A 92 8.49 -20.63 4.38
CA ASP A 92 8.68 -20.67 5.84
C ASP A 92 7.77 -21.73 6.48
N ALA A 93 6.49 -21.77 6.14
CA ALA A 93 5.56 -22.78 6.64
C ALA A 93 5.96 -24.22 6.24
N LEU A 94 6.55 -24.40 5.05
CA LEU A 94 7.08 -25.68 4.61
C LEU A 94 8.31 -26.10 5.41
N ASN A 95 9.17 -25.16 5.81
CA ASN A 95 10.33 -25.43 6.67
C ASN A 95 9.92 -25.87 8.08
N ASP A 96 8.77 -25.39 8.58
CA ASP A 96 8.20 -25.82 9.87
C ASP A 96 7.62 -27.25 9.82
N VAL A 97 7.34 -27.78 8.61
CA VAL A 97 6.83 -29.14 8.41
C VAL A 97 7.97 -30.07 7.96
N PRO A 98 8.48 -30.95 8.82
CA PRO A 98 9.71 -31.71 8.55
C PRO A 98 9.64 -32.66 7.34
N LEU A 99 8.43 -33.04 6.90
CA LEU A 99 8.24 -33.90 5.73
C LEU A 99 7.90 -33.14 4.44
N ALA A 100 7.59 -31.84 4.50
CA ALA A 100 7.10 -31.16 3.32
C ALA A 100 8.22 -30.94 2.28
N ALA A 101 9.36 -30.40 2.70
CA ALA A 101 10.53 -30.21 1.85
C ALA A 101 10.96 -31.50 1.10
N PRO A 102 11.21 -32.65 1.76
CA PRO A 102 11.62 -33.87 1.06
C PRO A 102 10.53 -34.45 0.14
N ILE A 103 9.24 -34.23 0.44
CA ILE A 103 8.15 -34.65 -0.47
C ILE A 103 8.14 -33.79 -1.73
N PHE A 104 8.27 -32.46 -1.60
CA PHE A 104 8.36 -31.56 -2.76
C PHE A 104 9.60 -31.85 -3.61
N GLU A 105 10.73 -32.18 -3.00
CA GLU A 105 11.94 -32.61 -3.71
C GLU A 105 11.69 -33.90 -4.51
N LEU A 106 11.07 -34.92 -3.89
CA LEU A 106 10.74 -36.17 -4.56
C LEU A 106 9.77 -35.95 -5.73
N ILE A 107 8.74 -35.12 -5.52
CA ILE A 107 7.79 -34.72 -6.57
C ILE A 107 8.54 -34.02 -7.71
N GLY A 108 9.39 -33.05 -7.39
CA GLY A 108 10.17 -32.29 -8.35
C GLY A 108 11.10 -33.18 -9.19
N ILE A 109 11.84 -34.08 -8.56
CA ILE A 109 12.70 -35.04 -9.25
C ILE A 109 11.87 -36.00 -10.10
N GLY A 110 10.74 -36.49 -9.59
CA GLY A 110 9.84 -37.37 -10.32
C GLY A 110 9.31 -36.73 -11.61
N TYR A 111 8.78 -35.52 -11.51
CA TYR A 111 8.29 -34.76 -12.67
C TYR A 111 9.42 -34.38 -13.63
N THR A 112 10.57 -33.95 -13.10
CA THR A 112 11.73 -33.59 -13.94
C THR A 112 12.24 -34.80 -14.72
N GLY A 113 12.41 -35.95 -14.06
CA GLY A 113 12.83 -37.19 -14.70
C GLY A 113 11.84 -37.65 -15.77
N TRP A 114 10.54 -37.62 -15.46
CA TRP A 114 9.48 -37.94 -16.43
C TRP A 114 9.47 -36.98 -17.62
N PHE A 115 9.62 -35.68 -17.37
CA PHE A 115 9.65 -34.65 -18.40
C PHE A 115 10.86 -34.81 -19.34
N VAL A 116 12.05 -35.02 -18.79
CA VAL A 116 13.27 -35.28 -19.58
C VAL A 116 13.09 -36.53 -20.43
N TYR A 117 12.60 -37.62 -19.83
CA TYR A 117 12.36 -38.87 -20.55
C TYR A 117 11.35 -38.70 -21.69
N ARG A 118 10.22 -38.05 -21.43
CA ARG A 118 9.14 -37.87 -22.40
C ARG A 118 9.48 -36.84 -23.46
N TYR A 119 10.03 -35.68 -23.12
CA TYR A 119 10.13 -34.55 -24.04
C TYR A 119 11.55 -34.28 -24.54
N MET A 120 12.60 -34.56 -23.78
CA MET A 120 13.97 -34.27 -24.23
C MET A 120 14.59 -35.40 -25.07
N LEU A 121 14.36 -36.68 -24.74
CA LEU A 121 15.04 -37.79 -25.44
C LEU A 121 14.52 -38.01 -26.87
N LYS A 122 13.21 -37.91 -27.07
CA LYS A 122 12.58 -38.22 -28.37
C LYS A 122 12.48 -36.98 -29.24
N ALA A 123 13.06 -37.04 -30.45
CA ALA A 123 13.11 -35.91 -31.38
C ALA A 123 11.73 -35.38 -31.80
N SER A 124 10.72 -36.24 -31.93
CA SER A 124 9.35 -35.82 -32.21
C SER A 124 8.76 -34.99 -31.07
N ASN A 125 9.06 -35.37 -29.82
CA ASN A 125 8.47 -34.77 -28.64
C ASN A 125 9.15 -33.43 -28.30
N ARG A 126 10.42 -33.27 -28.66
CA ARG A 126 11.10 -31.96 -28.63
C ARG A 126 10.45 -30.96 -29.59
N GLN A 127 10.10 -31.40 -30.79
CA GLN A 127 9.47 -30.53 -31.79
C GLN A 127 8.06 -30.11 -31.35
N GLU A 128 7.28 -31.06 -30.81
CA GLU A 128 5.97 -30.80 -30.19
C GLU A 128 6.08 -29.75 -29.07
N LEU A 129 7.00 -29.94 -28.12
CA LEU A 129 7.23 -29.01 -27.01
C LEU A 129 7.63 -27.62 -27.48
N LEU A 130 8.52 -27.50 -28.47
CA LEU A 130 8.94 -26.21 -29.00
C LEU A 130 7.79 -25.45 -29.66
N ALA A 131 6.93 -26.16 -30.41
CA ALA A 131 5.75 -25.56 -31.02
C ALA A 131 4.73 -25.08 -29.96
N GLU A 132 4.55 -25.86 -28.89
CA GLU A 132 3.71 -25.45 -27.75
C GLU A 132 4.28 -24.22 -27.03
N ILE A 133 5.58 -24.18 -26.77
CA ILE A 133 6.26 -23.03 -26.15
C ILE A 133 6.12 -21.79 -27.03
N GLU A 134 6.30 -21.92 -28.34
CA GLU A 134 6.14 -20.81 -29.29
C GLU A 134 4.70 -20.27 -29.28
N SER A 135 3.70 -21.16 -29.31
CA SER A 135 2.29 -20.78 -29.21
C SER A 135 1.96 -20.08 -27.88
N LEU A 136 2.49 -20.56 -26.75
CA LEU A 136 2.31 -19.91 -25.45
C LEU A 136 3.01 -18.55 -25.40
N LYS A 137 4.20 -18.44 -25.97
CA LYS A 137 4.93 -17.16 -26.08
C LYS A 137 4.12 -16.15 -26.89
N GLU A 138 3.58 -16.54 -28.04
CA GLU A 138 2.73 -15.69 -28.86
C GLU A 138 1.48 -15.21 -28.10
N GLN A 139 0.87 -16.08 -27.29
CA GLN A 139 -0.32 -15.73 -26.50
C GLN A 139 -0.02 -14.75 -25.36
N VAL A 140 1.14 -14.87 -24.70
CA VAL A 140 1.47 -14.06 -23.52
C VAL A 140 2.16 -12.74 -23.90
N VAL A 141 3.08 -12.77 -24.85
CA VAL A 141 3.91 -11.60 -25.23
C VAL A 141 3.31 -10.86 -26.44
N GLY A 142 2.43 -11.51 -27.20
CA GLY A 142 1.95 -11.01 -28.49
C GLY A 142 2.90 -11.40 -29.63
N LYS A 143 2.41 -11.35 -30.87
CA LYS A 143 3.25 -11.58 -32.05
C LYS A 143 4.22 -10.41 -32.20
N ASP A 144 5.52 -10.68 -32.11
CA ASP A 144 6.55 -9.76 -32.61
C ASP A 144 6.22 -9.51 -34.09
N SER A 145 5.74 -8.31 -34.40
CA SER A 145 5.38 -7.89 -35.77
C SER A 145 6.61 -7.58 -36.60
#